data_AF-A0A7S2BJ54-F1
#
_entry.id   AF-A0A7S2BJ54-F1
#
_cell.length_a   1.000
_cell.length_b   1.000
_cell.length_c   1.000
_cell.angle_alpha   90.00
_cell.angle_beta   90.00
_cell.angle_gamma   90.00
#
_symmetry.space_group_name_H-M   'P 1'
#
loop_
_entity.id
_entity.type
_entity.pdbx_description
1 polymer ?
#
loop_
_entity_poly.entity_id
_entity_poly.type
_entity_poly.pdbx_seq_one_letter_code
_entity_poly.pdbx_strand_id
1 'polypeptide(L)'
;FRLYTERSFNQELQEQTYPEILRSKMSNVVLTLKKLGIDDLVHFDFMDPPAPETLMRALELLNYLGALDDDGELTTMGTQMAELPVDPQHAKMLIAAPGYRCSN
;
A
#
# COMPACT_ATOMS: atom_id res chain seq x y z
N PHE A 1 5.43 24.29 -26.71
CA PHE A 1 4.12 24.22 -27.37
C PHE A 1 3.23 23.24 -26.62
N ARG A 2 2.00 23.61 -26.25
CA ARG A 2 0.98 22.71 -25.67
C ARG A 2 0.20 22.08 -26.82
N LEU A 3 -0.03 20.77 -26.80
CA LEU A 3 -0.67 20.02 -27.90
C LEU A 3 -2.21 20.02 -27.84
N TYR A 4 -2.82 20.83 -26.97
CA TYR A 4 -4.26 20.90 -26.72
C TYR A 4 -4.79 22.34 -26.87
N THR A 5 -6.11 22.47 -27.07
CA THR A 5 -6.76 23.79 -27.27
C THR A 5 -6.91 24.56 -25.95
N GLU A 6 -6.97 25.89 -26.03
CA GLU A 6 -7.23 26.74 -24.85
C GLU A 6 -8.58 26.43 -24.20
N ARG A 7 -9.59 26.09 -25.00
CA ARG A 7 -10.89 25.66 -24.50
C ARG A 7 -10.79 24.39 -23.65
N SER A 8 -10.05 23.38 -24.13
CA SER A 8 -9.81 22.15 -23.37
C SER A 8 -9.09 22.42 -22.05
N PHE A 9 -8.12 23.35 -22.05
CA PHE A 9 -7.42 23.74 -20.83
C PHE A 9 -8.34 24.33 -19.75
N ASN A 10 -9.28 25.18 -20.14
CA ASN A 10 -10.14 25.90 -19.19
C ASN A 10 -11.41 25.13 -18.80
N GLN A 11 -11.87 24.18 -19.64
CA GLN A 11 -13.17 23.51 -19.44
C GLN A 11 -13.05 22.00 -19.17
N GLU A 12 -12.03 21.32 -19.69
CA GLU A 12 -11.96 19.85 -19.69
C GLU A 12 -10.91 19.31 -18.71
N LEU A 13 -9.80 20.04 -18.52
CA LEU A 13 -8.74 19.64 -17.60
C LEU A 13 -9.11 19.99 -16.16
N GLN A 14 -8.89 19.02 -15.26
CA GLN A 14 -9.00 19.27 -13.83
C GLN A 14 -7.85 20.18 -13.38
N GLU A 15 -8.18 21.22 -12.62
CA GLU A 15 -7.19 22.18 -12.11
C GLU A 15 -6.19 21.53 -11.14
N GLN A 16 -6.66 20.56 -10.36
CA GLN A 16 -5.85 19.78 -9.43
C GLN A 16 -6.08 18.29 -9.64
N THR A 17 -5.00 17.53 -9.50
CA THR A 17 -5.05 16.06 -9.54
C THR A 17 -5.54 15.51 -8.21
N TYR A 18 -6.30 14.43 -8.25
CA TYR A 18 -6.72 13.74 -7.04
C TYR A 18 -5.54 13.27 -6.18
N PRO A 19 -5.70 13.26 -4.83
CA PRO A 19 -4.72 12.70 -3.91
C PRO A 19 -4.29 11.29 -4.30
N GLU A 20 -3.02 10.97 -4.08
CA GLU A 20 -2.46 9.64 -4.40
C GLU A 20 -3.06 8.53 -3.52
N ILE A 21 -3.39 8.88 -2.27
CA ILE A 21 -4.02 8.00 -1.28
C ILE A 21 -5.37 7.44 -1.78
N LEU A 22 -6.05 8.13 -2.71
CA LEU A 22 -7.32 7.67 -3.29
C LEU A 22 -7.13 6.88 -4.59
N ARG A 23 -5.91 6.82 -5.14
CA ARG A 23 -5.63 6.24 -6.48
C ARG A 23 -4.74 5.00 -6.44
N SER A 24 -3.93 4.85 -5.40
CA SER A 24 -2.91 3.80 -5.30
C SER A 24 -3.30 2.67 -4.33
N LYS A 25 -2.68 1.50 -4.49
CA LYS A 25 -2.85 0.37 -3.57
C LYS A 25 -2.24 0.67 -2.20
N MET A 26 -2.98 0.38 -1.14
CA MET A 26 -2.61 0.73 0.24
C MET A 26 -1.72 -0.28 0.96
N SER A 27 -1.42 -1.42 0.35
CA SER A 27 -0.77 -2.53 1.05
C SER A 27 0.61 -2.17 1.61
N ASN A 28 1.42 -1.39 0.88
CA ASN A 28 2.71 -0.91 1.38
C ASN A 28 2.58 0.11 2.51
N VAL A 29 1.59 1.02 2.40
CA VAL A 29 1.34 2.06 3.39
C VAL A 29 0.88 1.42 4.70
N VAL A 30 -0.10 0.50 4.63
CA VAL A 30 -0.60 -0.24 5.79
C VAL A 30 0.50 -1.05 6.46
N LEU A 31 1.33 -1.75 5.69
CA LEU A 31 2.47 -2.50 6.23
C LEU A 31 3.47 -1.58 6.95
N THR A 32 3.74 -0.40 6.38
CA THR A 32 4.64 0.60 6.99
C THR A 32 4.04 1.18 8.27
N LEU A 33 2.75 1.52 8.26
CA LEU A 33 2.04 2.03 9.45
C LEU A 33 2.03 1.00 10.58
N LYS A 34 1.79 -0.28 10.25
CA LYS A 34 1.86 -1.39 11.23
C LYS A 34 3.27 -1.56 11.78
N LYS A 35 4.31 -1.44 10.96
CA LYS A 35 5.71 -1.44 11.44
C LYS A 35 6.04 -0.25 12.36
N LEU A 36 5.37 0.90 12.18
CA LEU A 36 5.50 2.04 13.07
C LEU A 36 4.75 1.86 14.41
N GLY A 37 3.99 0.77 14.59
CA GLY A 37 3.22 0.50 15.79
C GLY A 37 1.85 1.22 15.82
N ILE A 38 1.31 1.55 14.65
CA ILE A 38 -0.04 2.13 14.53
C ILE A 38 -1.03 1.00 14.29
N ASP A 39 -1.80 0.68 15.32
CA ASP A 39 -2.80 -0.39 15.25
C ASP A 39 -4.17 0.08 14.80
N ASP A 40 -4.56 1.28 15.21
CA ASP A 40 -5.83 1.88 14.83
C ASP A 40 -5.70 2.67 13.52
N LEU A 41 -5.79 1.94 12.41
CA LEU A 41 -5.77 2.51 11.07
C LEU A 41 -7.07 3.24 10.71
N VAL A 42 -8.17 2.96 11.43
CA VAL A 42 -9.49 3.56 11.13
C VAL A 42 -9.58 4.97 11.68
N HIS A 43 -9.03 5.21 12.87
CA HIS A 43 -8.97 6.52 13.51
C HIS A 43 -7.64 7.25 13.28
N PHE A 44 -6.79 6.73 12.38
CA PHE A 44 -5.56 7.43 12.01
C PHE A 44 -5.88 8.74 11.28
N ASP A 45 -5.16 9.81 11.64
CA ASP A 45 -5.39 11.16 11.13
C ASP A 45 -4.81 11.33 9.72
N PHE A 46 -5.49 10.76 8.73
CA PHE A 46 -5.17 10.96 7.32
C PHE A 46 -5.66 12.34 6.86
N MET A 47 -4.82 13.06 6.11
CA MET A 47 -5.18 14.34 5.49
C MET A 47 -6.42 14.22 4.59
N ASP A 48 -6.47 13.14 3.81
CA ASP A 48 -7.64 12.71 3.04
C ASP A 48 -7.86 11.21 3.34
N PRO A 49 -8.86 10.84 4.16
CA PRO A 49 -9.04 9.46 4.58
C PRO A 49 -9.41 8.56 3.38
N PRO A 50 -8.75 7.40 3.23
CA PRO A 50 -9.13 6.45 2.20
C PRO A 50 -10.48 5.78 2.52
N ALA A 51 -11.11 5.19 1.51
CA ALA A 51 -12.33 4.41 1.71
C ALA A 51 -12.06 3.21 2.64
N PRO A 52 -12.93 2.92 3.63
CA PRO A 52 -12.75 1.81 4.57
C PRO A 52 -12.54 0.45 3.87
N GLU A 53 -13.24 0.22 2.76
CA GLU A 53 -13.10 -0.98 1.93
C GLU A 53 -11.67 -1.16 1.39
N THR A 54 -10.97 -0.07 1.07
CA THR A 54 -9.59 -0.12 0.57
C THR A 54 -8.61 -0.52 1.68
N LEU A 55 -8.84 -0.04 2.91
CA LEU A 55 -8.06 -0.44 4.08
C LEU A 55 -8.30 -1.92 4.41
N MET A 56 -9.56 -2.36 4.43
CA MET A 56 -9.91 -3.77 4.68
C MET A 56 -9.24 -4.69 3.66
N ARG A 57 -9.31 -4.35 2.37
CA ARG A 57 -8.68 -5.14 1.31
C ARG A 57 -7.15 -5.22 1.45
N ALA A 58 -6.52 -4.16 1.93
CA ALA A 58 -5.08 -4.13 2.18
C ALA A 58 -4.71 -5.04 3.38
N LEU A 59 -5.48 -4.99 4.46
CA LEU A 59 -5.31 -5.86 5.63
C LEU A 59 -5.51 -7.34 5.28
N GLU A 60 -6.58 -7.67 4.53
CA GLU A 60 -6.84 -9.02 4.03
C GLU A 60 -5.67 -9.52 3.19
N LEU A 61 -5.17 -8.71 2.25
CA LEU A 61 -4.03 -9.10 1.43
C LEU A 61 -2.79 -9.38 2.27
N LEU A 62 -2.49 -8.54 3.26
CA LEU A 62 -1.34 -8.73 4.14
C LEU A 62 -1.47 -9.98 5.01
N ASN A 63 -2.68 -10.30 5.48
CA ASN A 63 -2.96 -11.56 6.17
C ASN A 63 -2.74 -12.76 5.23
N TYR A 64 -3.30 -12.73 4.01
CA TYR A 64 -3.06 -13.80 3.01
C TYR A 64 -1.59 -13.99 2.64
N LEU A 65 -0.80 -12.90 2.68
CA LEU A 65 0.63 -12.96 2.45
C LEU A 65 1.40 -13.51 3.66
N GLY A 66 0.79 -13.62 4.84
CA GLY A 66 1.43 -14.02 6.10
C GLY A 66 2.24 -12.89 6.72
N ALA A 67 2.01 -11.65 6.31
CA ALA A 67 2.65 -10.46 6.88
C ALA A 67 1.97 -10.02 8.19
N LEU A 68 0.67 -10.27 8.31
CA LEU A 68 -0.12 -10.09 9.52
C LEU A 68 -0.61 -11.46 10.03
N ASP A 69 -0.89 -11.56 11.32
CA ASP A 69 -1.62 -12.68 11.89
C ASP A 69 -3.14 -12.42 11.93
N ASP A 70 -3.90 -13.39 12.43
CA ASP A 70 -5.36 -13.30 12.56
C ASP A 70 -5.82 -12.25 13.58
N ASP A 71 -4.94 -11.86 14.50
CA ASP A 71 -5.16 -10.79 15.48
C ASP A 71 -4.82 -9.40 14.91
N GLY A 72 -4.22 -9.34 13.72
CA GLY A 72 -3.85 -8.10 13.02
C GLY A 72 -2.48 -7.54 13.42
N GLU A 73 -1.65 -8.34 14.07
CA GLU A 73 -0.29 -8.02 14.50
C GLU A 73 0.75 -8.38 13.43
N LEU A 74 1.87 -7.65 13.42
CA LEU A 74 2.93 -7.84 12.44
C LEU A 74 3.74 -9.10 12.74
N THR A 75 3.80 -10.04 11.78
CA THR A 75 4.59 -11.26 11.93
C THR A 75 6.09 -11.00 11.72
N THR A 76 6.92 -12.00 12.01
CA THR A 76 8.36 -11.96 11.68
C THR A 76 8.59 -11.81 10.19
N MET A 77 7.76 -12.46 9.35
CA MET A 77 7.81 -12.31 7.90
C MET A 77 7.33 -10.92 7.47
N GLY A 78 6.28 -10.38 8.09
CA GLY A 78 5.81 -9.01 7.83
C GLY A 78 6.87 -7.95 8.13
N THR A 79 7.62 -8.11 9.22
CA THR A 79 8.74 -7.23 9.56
C THR A 79 9.82 -7.25 8.47
N GLN A 80 10.18 -8.43 7.98
CA GLN A 80 11.14 -8.59 6.87
C GLN A 80 10.61 -7.99 5.56
N MET A 81 9.32 -8.17 5.24
CA MET A 81 8.70 -7.57 4.06
C MET A 81 8.78 -6.05 4.12
N ALA A 82 8.56 -5.46 5.30
CA ALA A 82 8.59 -4.02 5.54
C ALA A 82 10.00 -3.40 5.55
N GLU A 83 11.06 -4.20 5.39
CA GLU A 83 12.43 -3.71 5.15
C GLU A 83 12.74 -3.55 3.66
N LEU A 84 11.97 -4.20 2.79
CA LEU A 84 12.20 -4.17 1.36
C LEU A 84 11.39 -3.04 0.70
N PRO A 85 12.00 -2.24 -0.19
CA PRO A 85 11.31 -1.15 -0.89
C PRO A 85 10.54 -1.66 -2.12
N VAL A 86 9.76 -2.73 -1.95
CA VAL A 86 8.96 -3.37 -3.01
C VAL A 86 7.57 -3.70 -2.49
N ASP A 87 6.62 -3.93 -3.40
CA ASP A 87 5.28 -4.38 -3.01
C ASP A 87 5.32 -5.67 -2.17
N PRO A 88 4.37 -5.90 -1.24
CA PRO A 88 4.46 -6.97 -0.26
C PRO A 88 4.36 -8.36 -0.93
N GLN A 89 3.68 -8.42 -2.08
CA GLN A 89 3.62 -9.62 -2.92
C GLN A 89 5.00 -10.01 -3.46
N HIS A 90 5.78 -9.02 -3.93
CA HIS A 90 7.14 -9.23 -4.42
C HIS A 90 8.11 -9.47 -3.25
N ALA A 91 7.93 -8.77 -2.14
CA ALA A 91 8.70 -8.99 -0.92
C ALA A 91 8.57 -10.44 -0.43
N LYS A 92 7.35 -10.98 -0.39
CA LYS A 92 7.10 -12.39 -0.07
C LYS A 92 7.85 -13.34 -1.01
N MET A 93 7.81 -13.07 -2.31
CA MET A 93 8.51 -13.89 -3.31
C MET A 93 10.02 -13.89 -3.07
N LEU A 94 10.61 -12.73 -2.79
CA LEU A 94 12.03 -12.59 -2.50
C LEU A 94 12.42 -13.30 -1.20
N ILE A 95 11.60 -13.20 -0.15
CA ILE A 95 11.84 -13.86 1.15
C ILE A 95 11.72 -15.39 1.00
N ALA A 96 10.81 -15.87 0.17
CA ALA A 96 10.62 -17.30 -0.06
C ALA A 96 11.67 -17.94 -1.00
N ALA A 97 12.24 -17.17 -1.93
CA ALA A 97 13.16 -17.68 -2.96
C ALA A 97 14.38 -18.47 -2.43
N PRO A 98 15.04 -18.09 -1.31
CA PRO A 98 16.10 -18.90 -0.70
C PRO A 98 15.66 -20.31 -0.30
N GLY A 99 14.42 -20.48 0.19
CA GLY A 99 13.88 -21.80 0.54
C GLY A 99 13.70 -22.73 -0.66
N TYR A 100 13.41 -22.15 -1.82
CA TYR A 100 13.27 -22.89 -3.09
C TYR A 100 14.59 -23.01 -3.88
N ARG A 101 15.70 -22.44 -3.37
CA ARG A 101 17.00 -22.37 -4.07
C ARG A 101 16.92 -21.70 -5.46
N CYS A 102 16.06 -20.71 -5.61
CA CYS A 102 15.88 -19.94 -6.85
C CYS A 102 16.28 -18.46 -6.68
N SER A 103 17.16 -18.17 -5.72
CA SER A 103 17.61 -16.80 -5.41
C SER A 103 19.00 -16.46 -5.95
N ASN A 104 19.78 -17.46 -6.40
CA ASN A 104 21.12 -17.32 -6.96
C ASN A 104 21.41 -18.47 -7.93
#